data_AF-A0A5B8VN23-F1
#
_entry.id   AF-A0A5B8VN23-F1
#
_cell.length_a   1.000
_cell.length_b   1.000
_cell.length_c   1.000
_cell.angle_alpha   90.00
_cell.angle_beta   90.00
_cell.angle_gamma   90.00
#
_symmetry.space_group_name_H-M   'P 1'
#
loop_
_entity.id
_entity.type
_entity.pdbx_description
1 polymer ?
#
loop_
_entity_poly.entity_id
_entity_poly.type
_entity_poly.pdbx_seq_one_letter_code
_entity_poly.pdbx_strand_id
1 'polypeptide(L)'
;MVKPEGDGGRFDHIASGPLYDLAETPILKVDSTSIQNLKLIPINGKPLTFKVPPLVYPAGYTGNKHLKLVPFFDIHDSRYMIYWPVAQRGAVNEREQELAGQDHEVMRMSLTTIDHVTPGEQQPEIDHVIQSENSVSGIFKNRHWRSAENGYFAYNLKMDSSARYLRVAYFGNSTLRGLRIYINNRQLPELYAKTSKDGVFYSLDYPVDPKFRQLPSVTVKFEDVEGKGTGRVFDVRILK
;
A
#
# COMPACT_ATOMS: atom_id res chain seq x y z
N MET A 1 -7.39 -19.29 6.41
CA MET A 1 -8.77 -18.80 6.62
C MET A 1 -8.63 -17.38 7.11
N VAL A 2 -8.98 -16.38 6.28
CA VAL A 2 -9.00 -14.98 6.72
C VAL A 2 -10.30 -14.82 7.52
N LYS A 3 -10.20 -14.53 8.81
CA LYS A 3 -11.38 -14.32 9.65
C LYS A 3 -12.02 -12.97 9.25
N PRO A 4 -13.35 -12.90 9.06
CA PRO A 4 -14.03 -11.69 8.62
C PRO A 4 -14.18 -10.63 9.74
N GLU A 5 -13.96 -11.01 10.99
CA GLU A 5 -14.17 -10.18 12.17
C GLU A 5 -12.87 -10.07 12.98
N GLY A 6 -12.58 -8.87 13.47
CA GLY A 6 -11.44 -8.64 14.36
C GLY A 6 -11.66 -9.27 15.74
N ASP A 7 -10.65 -9.96 16.27
CA ASP A 7 -10.66 -10.59 17.59
C ASP A 7 -9.92 -9.77 18.66
N GLY A 8 -9.62 -8.50 18.34
CA GLY A 8 -8.95 -7.54 19.24
C GLY A 8 -7.42 -7.60 19.16
N GLY A 9 -6.89 -8.36 18.21
CA GLY A 9 -5.48 -8.43 17.85
C GLY A 9 -4.98 -7.14 17.20
N ARG A 10 -3.66 -6.94 17.30
CA ARG A 10 -2.96 -5.91 16.53
C ARG A 10 -3.16 -6.23 15.04
N PHE A 11 -3.51 -5.23 14.24
CA PHE A 11 -3.81 -5.35 12.79
C PHE A 11 -5.20 -5.91 12.42
N ASP A 12 -6.07 -6.23 13.37
CA ASP A 12 -7.38 -6.83 13.07
C ASP A 12 -8.36 -5.89 12.35
N HIS A 13 -8.11 -4.58 12.39
CA HIS A 13 -8.86 -3.58 11.64
C HIS A 13 -8.42 -3.51 10.16
N ILE A 14 -7.35 -4.21 9.77
CA ILE A 14 -6.85 -4.24 8.40
C ILE A 14 -7.52 -5.40 7.66
N ALA A 15 -8.13 -5.11 6.52
CA ALA A 15 -8.65 -6.10 5.60
C ALA A 15 -7.49 -6.85 4.89
N SER A 16 -6.84 -7.76 5.62
CA SER A 16 -5.69 -8.57 5.17
C SER A 16 -6.05 -9.72 4.21
N GLY A 17 -7.28 -9.72 3.71
CA GLY A 17 -7.71 -10.68 2.69
C GLY A 17 -6.94 -10.53 1.38
N PRO A 18 -7.04 -11.53 0.49
CA PRO A 18 -6.38 -11.45 -0.81
C PRO A 18 -6.83 -10.20 -1.58
N LEU A 19 -5.87 -9.53 -2.23
CA LEU A 19 -6.15 -8.49 -3.22
C LEU A 19 -6.69 -9.12 -4.50
N TYR A 20 -7.53 -8.38 -5.21
CA TYR A 20 -8.10 -8.77 -6.50
C TYR A 20 -7.57 -7.80 -7.56
N ASP A 21 -7.35 -8.30 -8.78
CA ASP A 21 -6.86 -7.50 -9.90
C ASP A 21 -7.84 -6.37 -10.24
N LEU A 22 -7.36 -5.13 -10.29
CA LEU A 22 -8.03 -4.00 -10.90
C LEU A 22 -8.37 -4.26 -12.38
N ALA A 23 -7.56 -5.02 -13.11
CA ALA A 23 -7.83 -5.45 -14.49
C ALA A 23 -9.05 -6.37 -14.57
N GLU A 24 -9.29 -7.16 -13.52
CA GLU A 24 -10.51 -7.94 -13.39
C GLU A 24 -11.70 -7.08 -12.93
N THR A 25 -11.51 -5.85 -12.44
CA THR A 25 -12.64 -5.00 -12.03
C THR A 25 -13.42 -4.44 -13.22
N PRO A 26 -14.73 -4.17 -13.06
CA PRO A 26 -15.53 -3.67 -14.15
C PRO A 26 -15.15 -2.23 -14.54
N ILE A 27 -14.88 -2.02 -15.83
CA ILE A 27 -14.52 -0.72 -16.44
C ILE A 27 -15.78 -0.06 -17.02
N LEU A 28 -15.97 1.23 -16.72
CA LEU A 28 -17.01 2.04 -17.36
C LEU A 28 -16.53 2.54 -18.73
N LYS A 29 -17.16 1.99 -19.77
CA LYS A 29 -16.95 2.38 -21.16
C LYS A 29 -17.84 3.58 -21.51
N VAL A 30 -17.22 4.72 -21.77
CA VAL A 30 -17.90 6.00 -22.04
C VAL A 30 -17.59 6.53 -23.44
N ASP A 31 -18.50 7.34 -23.98
CA ASP A 31 -18.37 7.98 -25.30
C ASP A 31 -17.41 9.19 -25.28
N SER A 32 -17.25 9.83 -24.13
CA SER A 32 -16.32 10.93 -23.89
C SER A 32 -15.69 10.80 -22.51
N THR A 33 -14.71 11.64 -22.16
CA THR A 33 -14.13 11.66 -20.80
C THR A 33 -15.13 12.04 -19.69
N SER A 34 -16.37 12.40 -20.05
CA SER A 34 -17.43 12.77 -19.12
C SER A 34 -18.41 11.62 -18.89
N ILE A 35 -18.61 11.27 -17.62
CA ILE A 35 -19.62 10.31 -17.16
C ILE A 35 -21.03 10.94 -17.04
N GLN A 36 -21.20 12.23 -17.38
CA GLN A 36 -22.46 12.96 -17.15
C GLN A 36 -23.68 12.35 -17.85
N ASN A 37 -23.46 11.58 -18.92
CA ASN A 37 -24.53 10.90 -19.65
C ASN A 37 -24.83 9.49 -19.13
N LEU A 38 -24.22 9.08 -18.00
CA LEU A 38 -24.47 7.77 -17.38
C LEU A 38 -25.90 7.73 -16.80
N LYS A 39 -26.83 7.14 -17.55
CA LYS A 39 -28.21 6.95 -17.11
C LYS A 39 -28.33 5.72 -16.23
N LEU A 40 -28.25 5.91 -14.92
CA LEU A 40 -28.56 4.87 -13.96
C LEU A 40 -30.03 4.44 -14.08
N ILE A 41 -30.29 3.14 -14.06
CA ILE A 41 -31.64 2.60 -14.20
C ILE A 41 -32.14 2.23 -12.80
N PRO A 42 -33.10 2.97 -12.21
CA PRO A 42 -33.62 2.65 -10.87
C PRO A 42 -34.33 1.30 -10.85
N ILE A 43 -34.28 0.60 -9.72
CA ILE A 43 -35.02 -0.65 -9.50
C ILE A 43 -36.35 -0.33 -8.82
N ASN A 44 -37.46 -0.68 -9.48
CA ASN A 44 -38.79 -0.44 -8.93
C ASN A 44 -38.98 -1.12 -7.56
N GLY A 45 -39.59 -0.41 -6.62
CA GLY A 45 -39.79 -0.87 -5.24
C GLY A 45 -38.53 -0.92 -4.36
N LYS A 46 -37.37 -0.44 -4.85
CA LYS A 46 -36.12 -0.36 -4.07
C LYS A 46 -35.52 1.05 -4.11
N PRO A 47 -35.76 1.89 -3.08
CA PRO A 47 -35.18 3.22 -2.99
C PRO A 47 -33.65 3.18 -3.14
N LEU A 48 -33.09 4.19 -3.82
CA LEU A 48 -31.65 4.38 -4.02
C LEU A 48 -30.88 3.15 -4.57
N THR A 49 -31.59 2.22 -5.21
CA THR A 49 -31.01 1.03 -5.82
C THR A 49 -31.06 1.16 -7.33
N PHE A 50 -29.91 1.05 -7.98
CA PHE A 50 -29.78 1.21 -9.42
C PHE A 50 -29.13 0.00 -10.07
N LYS A 51 -29.60 -0.38 -11.25
CA LYS A 51 -28.85 -1.27 -12.15
C LYS A 51 -27.73 -0.48 -12.80
N VAL A 52 -26.57 -1.10 -12.93
CA VAL A 52 -25.49 -0.49 -13.69
C VAL A 52 -25.81 -0.56 -15.19
N PRO A 53 -25.59 0.52 -15.97
CA PRO A 53 -25.90 0.56 -17.39
C PRO A 53 -25.11 -0.50 -18.20
N PRO A 54 -25.52 -0.82 -19.44
CA PRO A 54 -24.79 -1.71 -20.35
C PRO A 54 -23.52 -1.04 -20.93
N LEU A 55 -22.77 -0.38 -20.05
CA LEU A 55 -21.53 0.34 -20.32
C LEU A 55 -20.36 -0.30 -19.57
N VAL A 56 -20.61 -1.38 -18.83
CA VAL A 56 -19.57 -2.11 -18.13
C VAL A 56 -18.86 -3.07 -19.07
N TYR A 57 -17.53 -3.05 -19.02
CA TYR A 57 -16.64 -4.02 -19.63
C TYR A 57 -15.88 -4.80 -18.54
N PRO A 58 -15.61 -6.11 -18.74
CA PRO A 58 -16.17 -6.97 -19.78
C PRO A 58 -17.67 -7.20 -19.58
N ALA A 59 -18.37 -7.58 -20.65
CA ALA A 59 -19.81 -7.85 -20.63
C ALA A 59 -20.19 -9.01 -19.67
N GLY A 60 -19.23 -9.80 -19.20
CA GLY A 60 -19.45 -10.81 -18.15
C GLY A 60 -19.91 -10.25 -16.81
N TYR A 61 -19.73 -8.95 -16.56
CA TYR A 61 -20.33 -8.22 -15.44
C TYR A 61 -21.76 -7.74 -15.72
N THR A 62 -22.19 -7.83 -16.99
CA THR A 62 -23.54 -7.49 -17.43
C THR A 62 -24.33 -8.76 -17.73
N GLY A 63 -25.18 -9.18 -16.78
CA GLY A 63 -26.01 -10.38 -16.90
C GLY A 63 -25.52 -11.56 -16.07
N ASN A 64 -26.45 -12.34 -15.52
CA ASN A 64 -26.32 -13.46 -14.57
C ASN A 64 -25.77 -13.17 -13.15
N LYS A 65 -25.16 -12.02 -12.87
CA LYS A 65 -24.90 -11.51 -11.50
C LYS A 65 -25.12 -10.00 -11.47
N HIS A 66 -26.32 -9.55 -11.13
CA HIS A 66 -26.70 -8.14 -11.23
C HIS A 66 -25.87 -7.25 -10.29
N LEU A 67 -24.82 -6.65 -10.84
CA LEU A 67 -24.12 -5.57 -10.18
C LEU A 67 -25.10 -4.40 -10.02
N LYS A 68 -25.29 -3.97 -8.77
CA LYS A 68 -26.21 -2.91 -8.37
C LYS A 68 -25.41 -1.83 -7.68
N LEU A 69 -25.84 -0.59 -7.88
CA LEU A 69 -25.41 0.51 -7.03
C LEU A 69 -26.47 0.65 -5.94
N VAL A 70 -26.00 0.60 -4.69
CA VAL A 70 -26.78 0.82 -3.48
C VAL A 70 -26.05 1.86 -2.64
N PRO A 71 -26.71 2.51 -1.66
CA PRO A 71 -26.01 3.37 -0.72
C PRO A 71 -24.87 2.61 -0.04
N PHE A 72 -23.70 3.24 0.08
CA PHE A 72 -22.51 2.58 0.64
C PHE A 72 -22.72 2.07 2.07
N PHE A 73 -23.52 2.78 2.86
CA PHE A 73 -23.83 2.39 4.24
C PHE A 73 -24.66 1.10 4.34
N ASP A 74 -25.31 0.65 3.27
CA ASP A 74 -26.08 -0.61 3.23
C ASP A 74 -25.22 -1.81 2.85
N ILE A 75 -23.94 -1.62 2.53
CA ILE A 75 -23.03 -2.70 2.15
C ILE A 75 -22.29 -3.20 3.38
N HIS A 76 -22.57 -4.45 3.76
CA HIS A 76 -21.89 -5.17 4.82
C HIS A 76 -21.43 -6.54 4.31
N ASP A 77 -20.40 -7.11 4.94
CA ASP A 77 -19.90 -8.47 4.71
C ASP A 77 -19.64 -8.84 3.24
N SER A 78 -19.31 -7.84 2.41
CA SER A 78 -19.09 -8.01 0.99
C SER A 78 -17.94 -7.13 0.52
N ARG A 79 -17.25 -7.58 -0.52
CA ARG A 79 -16.39 -6.70 -1.31
C ARG A 79 -17.26 -5.71 -2.07
N TYR A 80 -16.76 -4.50 -2.24
CA TYR A 80 -17.45 -3.39 -2.89
C TYR A 80 -16.49 -2.55 -3.71
N MET A 81 -17.05 -1.71 -4.58
CA MET A 81 -16.29 -0.78 -5.40
C MET A 81 -16.97 0.58 -5.40
N ILE A 82 -16.28 1.60 -4.88
CA ILE A 82 -16.76 2.99 -4.84
C ILE A 82 -16.33 3.73 -6.10
N TYR A 83 -15.05 3.62 -6.44
CA TYR A 83 -14.45 4.27 -7.61
C TYR A 83 -14.27 3.27 -8.74
N TRP A 84 -14.60 3.71 -9.95
CA TRP A 84 -14.64 2.87 -11.13
C TRP A 84 -13.59 3.33 -12.13
N PRO A 85 -12.79 2.43 -12.73
CA PRO A 85 -11.98 2.79 -13.87
C PRO A 85 -12.89 3.19 -15.04
N VAL A 86 -12.49 4.24 -15.76
CA VAL A 86 -13.22 4.79 -16.90
C VAL A 86 -12.34 4.72 -18.14
N ALA A 87 -12.90 4.28 -19.26
CA ALA A 87 -12.22 4.24 -20.55
C ALA A 87 -13.14 4.74 -21.66
N GLN A 88 -12.56 5.44 -22.65
CA GLN A 88 -13.26 5.72 -23.89
C GLN A 88 -13.49 4.42 -24.68
N ARG A 89 -14.55 4.37 -25.51
CA ARG A 89 -14.92 3.14 -26.26
C ARG A 89 -13.77 2.47 -27.02
N GLY A 90 -12.87 3.25 -27.62
CA GLY A 90 -11.72 2.73 -28.37
C GLY A 90 -10.49 2.40 -27.52
N ALA A 91 -10.46 2.79 -26.24
CA ALA A 91 -9.29 2.71 -25.37
C ALA A 91 -9.49 1.72 -24.19
N VAL A 92 -10.52 0.87 -24.24
CA VAL A 92 -10.82 -0.08 -23.15
C VAL A 92 -9.68 -1.08 -22.95
N ASN A 93 -9.14 -1.65 -24.03
CA ASN A 93 -8.04 -2.62 -23.96
C ASN A 93 -6.75 -1.97 -23.44
N GLU A 94 -6.46 -0.72 -23.85
CA GLU A 94 -5.30 0.03 -23.35
C GLU A 94 -5.44 0.30 -21.85
N ARG A 95 -6.65 0.70 -21.41
CA ARG A 95 -6.93 0.92 -19.99
C ARG A 95 -6.83 -0.37 -19.18
N GLU A 96 -7.32 -1.49 -19.70
CA GLU A 96 -7.20 -2.80 -19.07
C GLU A 96 -5.72 -3.22 -18.93
N GLN A 97 -4.90 -3.01 -19.96
CA GLN A 97 -3.45 -3.26 -19.90
C GLN A 97 -2.73 -2.35 -18.89
N GLU A 98 -3.13 -1.08 -18.80
CA GLU A 98 -2.59 -0.16 -17.80
C GLU A 98 -2.92 -0.64 -16.38
N LEU A 99 -4.17 -1.06 -16.14
CA LEU A 99 -4.60 -1.60 -14.85
C LEU A 99 -3.87 -2.91 -14.53
N ALA A 100 -3.75 -3.83 -15.50
CA ALA A 100 -3.01 -5.08 -15.32
C ALA A 100 -1.51 -4.83 -15.00
N GLY A 101 -0.91 -3.80 -15.60
CA GLY A 101 0.44 -3.38 -15.27
C GLY A 101 0.58 -2.85 -13.83
N GLN A 102 -0.41 -2.07 -13.37
CA GLN A 102 -0.46 -1.58 -11.98
C GLN A 102 -0.68 -2.71 -10.98
N ASP A 103 -1.60 -3.61 -11.29
CA ASP A 103 -1.89 -4.81 -10.49
C ASP A 103 -0.69 -5.70 -10.35
N HIS A 104 0.00 -5.99 -11.45
CA HIS A 104 1.14 -6.89 -11.41
C HIS A 104 2.20 -6.40 -10.40
N GLU A 105 2.47 -5.09 -10.34
CA GLU A 105 3.42 -4.56 -9.37
C GLU A 105 2.87 -4.54 -7.93
N VAL A 106 1.61 -4.14 -7.74
CA VAL A 106 0.98 -4.10 -6.39
C VAL A 106 0.82 -5.50 -5.82
N MET A 107 0.32 -6.45 -6.62
CA MET A 107 0.12 -7.84 -6.25
C MET A 107 1.47 -8.51 -5.99
N ARG A 108 2.47 -8.33 -6.87
CA ARG A 108 3.82 -8.85 -6.63
C ARG A 108 4.39 -8.31 -5.32
N MET A 109 4.22 -7.02 -5.03
CA MET A 109 4.65 -6.43 -3.76
C MET A 109 3.90 -7.05 -2.58
N SER A 110 2.58 -7.18 -2.66
CA SER A 110 1.74 -7.74 -1.60
C SER A 110 2.09 -9.20 -1.31
N LEU A 111 2.24 -10.04 -2.34
CA LEU A 111 2.58 -11.47 -2.20
C LEU A 111 3.97 -11.71 -1.60
N THR A 112 4.90 -10.77 -1.83
CA THR A 112 6.26 -10.82 -1.29
C THR A 112 6.40 -10.09 0.04
N THR A 113 5.41 -9.30 0.47
CA THR A 113 5.43 -8.58 1.76
C THR A 113 5.02 -9.51 2.89
N ILE A 114 5.84 -9.55 3.94
CA ILE A 114 5.54 -10.23 5.22
C ILE A 114 4.94 -9.23 6.20
N ASP A 115 5.53 -8.03 6.28
CA ASP A 115 5.05 -6.95 7.13
C ASP A 115 5.37 -5.58 6.54
N HIS A 116 4.59 -4.57 6.88
CA HIS A 116 4.69 -3.24 6.29
C HIS A 116 4.24 -2.15 7.26
N VAL A 117 5.06 -1.11 7.39
CA VAL A 117 4.70 0.14 8.06
C VAL A 117 4.84 1.31 7.10
N THR A 118 3.88 2.22 7.13
CA THR A 118 3.95 3.54 6.48
C THR A 118 4.40 4.58 7.50
N PRO A 119 5.68 5.02 7.48
CA PRO A 119 6.19 5.99 8.44
C PRO A 119 5.42 7.32 8.36
N GLY A 120 5.10 7.89 9.51
CA GLY A 120 4.33 9.13 9.65
C GLY A 120 2.81 8.98 9.60
N GLU A 121 2.27 7.78 9.42
CA GLU A 121 0.86 7.49 9.64
C GLU A 121 0.63 6.94 11.05
N GLN A 122 -0.29 7.54 11.82
CA GLN A 122 -0.45 7.22 13.24
C GLN A 122 -0.79 5.73 13.49
N GLN A 123 -1.76 5.18 12.76
CA GLN A 123 -2.24 3.82 13.01
C GLN A 123 -1.19 2.76 12.70
N PRO A 124 -0.56 2.72 11.50
CA PRO A 124 0.54 1.80 11.22
C PRO A 124 1.68 1.93 12.24
N GLU A 125 2.04 3.14 12.67
CA GLU A 125 3.14 3.32 13.61
C GLU A 125 2.83 2.77 15.02
N ILE A 126 1.60 2.95 15.49
CA ILE A 126 1.15 2.42 16.78
C ILE A 126 1.10 0.89 16.75
N ASP A 127 0.56 0.29 15.68
CA ASP A 127 0.48 -1.16 15.56
C ASP A 127 1.87 -1.83 15.54
N HIS A 128 2.87 -1.12 15.04
CA HIS A 128 4.27 -1.52 15.02
C HIS A 128 5.09 -1.00 16.20
N VAL A 129 4.44 -0.52 17.27
CA VAL A 129 5.09 -0.09 18.52
C VAL A 129 6.22 0.91 18.27
N ILE A 130 5.90 2.01 17.59
CA ILE A 130 6.87 3.08 17.30
C ILE A 130 7.62 3.52 18.56
N GLN A 131 8.94 3.52 18.47
CA GLN A 131 9.85 4.12 19.45
C GLN A 131 10.59 5.25 18.75
N SER A 132 10.66 6.44 19.34
CA SER A 132 11.35 7.54 18.69
C SER A 132 11.90 8.58 19.66
N GLU A 133 13.00 9.21 19.25
CA GLU A 133 13.65 10.32 19.92
C GLU A 133 14.04 11.36 18.87
N ASN A 134 13.76 12.64 19.13
CA ASN A 134 14.01 13.75 18.20
C ASN A 134 13.56 13.44 16.75
N SER A 135 12.35 12.89 16.64
CA SER A 135 11.76 12.45 15.37
C SER A 135 10.54 13.29 15.00
N VAL A 136 10.41 13.56 13.70
CA VAL A 136 9.31 14.31 13.11
C VAL A 136 8.71 13.53 11.94
N SER A 137 7.42 13.74 11.69
CA SER A 137 6.72 13.18 10.53
C SER A 137 6.05 14.27 9.70
N GLY A 138 5.65 13.92 8.47
CA GLY A 138 4.92 14.83 7.60
C GLY A 138 4.47 14.17 6.31
N ILE A 139 3.99 14.99 5.38
CA ILE A 139 3.55 14.57 4.05
C ILE A 139 4.41 15.26 3.00
N PHE A 140 4.84 14.52 1.98
CA PHE A 140 5.52 15.08 0.82
C PHE A 140 5.09 14.34 -0.44
N LYS A 141 4.62 15.08 -1.46
CA LYS A 141 4.05 14.51 -2.71
C LYS A 141 3.00 13.41 -2.42
N ASN A 142 2.05 13.70 -1.54
CA ASN A 142 0.98 12.79 -1.11
C ASN A 142 1.46 11.47 -0.47
N ARG A 143 2.70 11.42 0.05
CA ARG A 143 3.20 10.28 0.82
C ARG A 143 3.63 10.72 2.22
N HIS A 144 3.20 9.96 3.21
CA HIS A 144 3.66 10.12 4.58
C HIS A 144 5.15 9.74 4.70
N TRP A 145 5.84 10.40 5.61
CA TRP A 145 7.23 10.09 5.94
C TRP A 145 7.52 10.35 7.42
N ARG A 146 8.59 9.72 7.89
CA ARG A 146 9.23 10.03 9.18
C ARG A 146 10.74 10.28 8.99
N SER A 147 11.28 11.15 9.84
CA SER A 147 12.71 11.46 9.94
C SER A 147 13.09 11.65 11.41
N ALA A 148 14.37 11.55 11.73
CA ALA A 148 14.94 12.01 12.99
C ALA A 148 16.20 12.85 12.73
N GLU A 149 16.48 13.77 13.64
CA GLU A 149 17.68 14.62 13.64
C GLU A 149 18.23 14.62 15.07
N ASN A 150 19.50 14.25 15.25
CA ASN A 150 20.10 13.97 16.57
C ASN A 150 19.27 12.98 17.39
N GLY A 151 18.76 11.92 16.76
CA GLY A 151 17.89 10.94 17.41
C GLY A 151 17.61 9.75 16.53
N TYR A 152 16.48 9.07 16.76
CA TYR A 152 16.12 7.87 16.04
C TYR A 152 14.60 7.65 15.97
N PHE A 153 14.20 6.71 15.14
CA PHE A 153 12.90 6.07 15.23
C PHE A 153 13.03 4.58 14.91
N ALA A 154 12.17 3.75 15.50
CA ALA A 154 12.21 2.30 15.35
C ALA A 154 10.81 1.69 15.37
N TYR A 155 10.67 0.59 14.64
CA TYR A 155 9.44 -0.19 14.54
C TYR A 155 9.71 -1.65 14.88
N ASN A 156 8.74 -2.31 15.50
CA ASN A 156 8.74 -3.76 15.68
C ASN A 156 7.97 -4.40 14.51
N LEU A 157 8.70 -5.04 13.59
CA LEU A 157 8.13 -5.68 12.40
C LEU A 157 8.08 -7.20 12.59
N LYS A 158 6.99 -7.82 12.18
CA LYS A 158 6.83 -9.28 12.11
C LYS A 158 7.86 -9.87 11.16
N MET A 159 8.31 -11.06 11.50
CA MET A 159 9.27 -11.85 10.74
C MET A 159 8.76 -13.28 10.61
N ASP A 160 9.17 -13.93 9.52
CA ASP A 160 9.02 -15.36 9.35
C ASP A 160 10.27 -15.93 8.64
N SER A 161 10.30 -17.26 8.53
CA SER A 161 11.42 -17.98 7.90
C SER A 161 11.66 -17.64 6.42
N SER A 162 10.65 -17.07 5.75
CA SER A 162 10.73 -16.65 4.35
C SER A 162 11.35 -15.28 4.17
N ALA A 163 11.47 -14.44 5.22
CA ALA A 163 12.08 -13.11 5.12
C ALA A 163 13.49 -13.14 4.51
N ARG A 164 13.75 -12.28 3.52
CA ARG A 164 15.06 -12.14 2.87
C ARG A 164 15.55 -10.70 2.84
N TYR A 165 14.65 -9.73 2.73
CA TYR A 165 15.01 -8.33 2.57
C TYR A 165 14.21 -7.41 3.47
N LEU A 166 14.85 -6.36 3.95
CA LEU A 166 14.22 -5.15 4.43
C LEU A 166 14.20 -4.18 3.25
N ARG A 167 13.02 -3.82 2.75
CA ARG A 167 12.87 -2.79 1.73
C ARG A 167 12.54 -1.46 2.40
N VAL A 168 13.27 -0.41 2.02
CA VAL A 168 13.04 0.94 2.53
C VAL A 168 12.92 1.92 1.36
N ALA A 169 11.87 2.75 1.38
CA ALA A 169 11.66 3.79 0.36
C ALA A 169 12.15 5.16 0.80
N TYR A 170 12.81 5.85 -0.14
CA TYR A 170 13.37 7.18 -0.01
C TYR A 170 12.90 8.08 -1.16
N PHE A 171 13.23 9.36 -1.06
CA PHE A 171 13.07 10.32 -2.15
C PHE A 171 14.42 10.85 -2.61
N GLY A 172 14.59 10.97 -3.93
CA GLY A 172 15.73 11.61 -4.56
C GLY A 172 16.09 12.95 -3.96
N ASN A 173 17.39 13.27 -3.89
CA ASN A 173 17.91 14.50 -3.27
C ASN A 173 17.72 14.60 -1.75
N SER A 174 17.26 13.54 -1.08
CA SER A 174 17.29 13.49 0.38
C SER A 174 18.73 13.28 0.87
N THR A 175 19.18 14.08 1.84
CA THR A 175 20.45 13.85 2.53
C THR A 175 20.30 12.64 3.45
N LEU A 176 20.87 11.50 3.07
CA LEU A 176 20.88 10.26 3.86
C LEU A 176 22.24 10.01 4.53
N ARG A 177 23.12 11.02 4.59
CA ARG A 177 24.51 10.86 5.05
C ARG A 177 24.65 10.51 6.53
N GLY A 178 23.68 10.90 7.36
CA GLY A 178 23.62 10.55 8.78
C GLY A 178 22.88 9.24 9.06
N LEU A 179 22.19 8.68 8.07
CA LEU A 179 21.32 7.54 8.31
C LEU A 179 22.13 6.30 8.69
N ARG A 180 21.71 5.61 9.74
CA ARG A 180 22.09 4.22 10.02
C ARG A 180 20.83 3.40 10.23
N ILE A 181 20.83 2.19 9.69
CA ILE A 181 19.70 1.27 9.80
C ILE A 181 20.18 0.02 10.54
N TYR A 182 19.41 -0.42 11.53
CA TYR A 182 19.71 -1.59 12.35
C TYR A 182 18.54 -2.55 12.37
N ILE A 183 18.83 -3.86 12.41
CA ILE A 183 17.88 -4.91 12.79
C ILE A 183 18.40 -5.54 14.08
N ASN A 184 17.62 -5.47 15.17
CA ASN A 184 18.02 -5.94 16.51
C ASN A 184 19.47 -5.55 16.86
N ASN A 185 19.78 -4.26 16.74
CA ASN A 185 21.10 -3.65 17.01
C ASN A 185 22.24 -4.06 16.06
N ARG A 186 21.98 -4.88 15.03
CA ARG A 186 22.97 -5.12 13.97
C ARG A 186 22.80 -4.10 12.85
N GLN A 187 23.84 -3.33 12.59
CA GLN A 187 23.86 -2.36 11.50
C GLN A 187 23.79 -3.07 10.13
N LEU A 188 22.98 -2.52 9.24
CA LEU A 188 22.86 -2.93 7.84
C LEU A 188 23.86 -2.15 6.94
N PRO A 189 24.18 -2.66 5.75
CA PRO A 189 25.02 -1.95 4.79
C PRO A 189 24.42 -0.62 4.35
N GLU A 190 25.25 0.38 4.07
CA GLU A 190 24.83 1.73 3.66
C GLU A 190 24.56 1.82 2.15
N LEU A 191 23.55 1.10 1.66
CA LEU A 191 23.27 1.01 0.22
C LEU A 191 22.88 2.35 -0.42
N TYR A 192 22.27 3.26 0.35
CA TYR A 192 21.88 4.59 -0.11
C TYR A 192 23.08 5.46 -0.52
N ALA A 193 24.27 5.22 0.03
CA ALA A 193 25.46 5.98 -0.30
C ALA A 193 25.93 5.77 -1.75
N LYS A 194 25.47 4.70 -2.41
CA LYS A 194 25.84 4.31 -3.77
C LYS A 194 24.76 4.61 -4.82
N THR A 195 23.62 5.18 -4.42
CA THR A 195 22.45 5.36 -5.29
C THR A 195 21.98 6.81 -5.26
N SER A 196 22.12 7.54 -6.37
CA SER A 196 21.42 8.81 -6.58
C SER A 196 20.34 8.64 -7.64
N LYS A 197 19.11 9.02 -7.29
CA LYS A 197 17.97 9.05 -8.21
C LYS A 197 17.22 10.35 -7.98
N ASP A 198 17.51 11.36 -8.78
CA ASP A 198 17.07 12.71 -8.49
C ASP A 198 15.57 12.89 -8.77
N GLY A 199 14.87 13.56 -7.86
CA GLY A 199 13.46 13.96 -8.04
C GLY A 199 12.41 12.83 -8.02
N VAL A 200 12.80 11.58 -7.86
CA VAL A 200 11.91 10.40 -7.88
C VAL A 200 11.95 9.62 -6.57
N PHE A 201 10.86 8.91 -6.27
CA PHE A 201 10.86 7.91 -5.20
C PHE A 201 11.64 6.68 -5.64
N TYR A 202 12.39 6.08 -4.74
CA TYR A 202 13.10 4.85 -4.99
C TYR A 202 13.19 4.01 -3.71
N SER A 203 13.40 2.70 -3.87
CA SER A 203 13.52 1.77 -2.75
C SER A 203 14.84 1.03 -2.82
N LEU A 204 15.38 0.66 -1.67
CA LEU A 204 16.57 -0.17 -1.54
C LEU A 204 16.27 -1.40 -0.70
N ASP A 205 16.83 -2.53 -1.12
CA ASP A 205 16.65 -3.82 -0.47
C ASP A 205 17.91 -4.18 0.31
N TYR A 206 17.78 -4.21 1.63
CA TYR A 206 18.85 -4.59 2.54
C TYR A 206 18.71 -6.07 2.90
N PRO A 207 19.76 -6.89 2.73
CA PRO A 207 19.68 -8.31 3.06
C PRO A 207 19.47 -8.50 4.57
N VAL A 208 18.46 -9.30 4.92
CA VAL A 208 18.19 -9.71 6.30
C VAL A 208 19.03 -10.93 6.62
N ASP A 209 19.79 -10.86 7.71
CA ASP A 209 20.61 -11.99 8.16
C ASP A 209 19.73 -13.20 8.53
N PRO A 210 20.10 -14.43 8.11
CA PRO A 210 19.35 -15.65 8.42
C PRO A 210 19.00 -15.84 9.90
N LYS A 211 19.84 -15.36 10.83
CA LYS A 211 19.60 -15.50 12.27
C LYS A 211 18.32 -14.80 12.75
N PHE A 212 17.88 -13.75 12.04
CA PHE A 212 16.70 -12.97 12.40
C PHE A 212 15.40 -13.58 11.87
N ARG A 213 15.48 -14.47 10.87
CA ARG A 213 14.31 -15.10 10.20
C ARG A 213 13.62 -16.15 11.07
N GLN A 214 14.25 -16.55 12.17
CA GLN A 214 13.69 -17.49 13.15
C GLN A 214 12.93 -16.77 14.27
N LEU A 215 13.05 -15.45 14.37
CA LEU A 215 12.35 -14.65 15.37
C LEU A 215 10.95 -14.31 14.86
N PRO A 216 9.94 -14.23 15.75
CA PRO A 216 8.58 -13.84 15.37
C PRO A 216 8.48 -12.36 14.96
N SER A 217 9.40 -11.53 15.46
CA SER A 217 9.50 -10.12 15.11
C SER A 217 10.92 -9.59 15.37
N VAL A 218 11.22 -8.43 14.78
CA VAL A 218 12.48 -7.71 14.97
C VAL A 218 12.24 -6.21 15.11
N THR A 219 13.13 -5.54 15.85
CA THR A 219 13.18 -4.08 15.87
C THR A 219 14.04 -3.57 14.72
N VAL A 220 13.43 -2.80 13.83
CA VAL A 220 14.12 -2.05 12.78
C VAL A 220 14.28 -0.61 13.23
N LYS A 221 15.52 -0.15 13.45
CA LYS A 221 15.84 1.20 13.93
C LYS A 221 16.52 2.02 12.83
N PHE A 222 16.07 3.25 12.66
CA PHE A 222 16.66 4.29 11.82
C PHE A 222 17.22 5.38 12.74
N GLU A 223 18.52 5.58 12.71
CA GLU A 223 19.25 6.46 13.63
C GLU A 223 20.02 7.50 12.85
N ASP A 224 20.00 8.73 13.35
CA ASP A 224 20.87 9.79 12.85
C ASP A 224 22.23 9.72 13.56
N VAL A 225 23.29 9.73 12.76
CA VAL A 225 24.67 9.77 13.20
C VAL A 225 25.29 11.10 12.79
N GLU A 226 25.98 11.72 13.75
CA GLU A 226 26.66 13.03 13.58
C GLU A 226 25.71 14.20 13.29
N GLY A 227 24.42 14.10 13.63
CA GLY A 227 23.47 15.20 13.50
C GLY A 227 23.17 15.61 12.06
N LYS A 228 23.30 14.68 11.11
CA LYS A 228 23.11 14.95 9.66
C LYS A 228 21.69 14.62 9.20
N GLY A 229 20.84 14.16 10.10
CA GLY A 229 19.52 13.63 9.84
C GLY A 229 19.52 12.23 9.25
N THR A 230 18.48 11.45 9.58
CA THR A 230 18.16 10.18 8.88
C THR A 230 17.69 10.40 7.45
N GLY A 231 17.28 11.63 7.12
CA GLY A 231 16.43 11.94 5.98
C GLY A 231 15.05 11.30 6.10
N ARG A 232 14.22 11.53 5.07
CA ARG A 232 12.83 11.08 5.04
C ARG A 232 12.72 9.63 4.60
N VAL A 233 12.13 8.80 5.44
CA VAL A 233 11.76 7.42 5.14
C VAL A 233 10.26 7.36 4.86
N PHE A 234 9.88 6.77 3.72
CA PHE A 234 8.50 6.81 3.19
C PHE A 234 7.76 5.47 3.19
N ASP A 235 8.48 4.36 3.38
CA ASP A 235 7.92 3.01 3.38
C ASP A 235 8.96 2.06 3.98
N VAL A 236 8.53 1.12 4.82
CA VAL A 236 9.40 0.08 5.37
C VAL A 236 8.67 -1.26 5.30
N ARG A 237 9.28 -2.25 4.64
CA ARG A 237 8.70 -3.59 4.43
C ARG A 237 9.68 -4.70 4.74
N ILE A 238 9.19 -5.77 5.35
CA ILE A 238 9.86 -7.05 5.35
C ILE A 238 9.38 -7.84 4.13
N LEU A 239 10.31 -8.27 3.28
CA LEU A 239 10.03 -9.03 2.07
C LEU A 239 10.59 -10.44 2.16
N LYS A 240 9.92 -11.36 1.46
CA LYS A 240 10.37 -12.72 1.16
C LYS A 240 11.58 -12.77 0.22
#